data_AF-A0AAU3UPJ8-F1
#
_entry.id   AF-A0AAU3UPJ8-F1
#
_cell.length_a   1.000
_cell.length_b   1.000
_cell.length_c   1.000
_cell.angle_alpha   90.00
_cell.angle_beta   90.00
_cell.angle_gamma   90.00
#
_symmetry.space_group_name_H-M   'P 1'
#
loop_
_entity.id
_entity.type
_entity.pdbx_description
1 polymer ?
#
loop_
_entity_poly.entity_id
_entity_poly.type
_entity_poly.pdbx_seq_one_letter_code
_entity_poly.pdbx_strand_id
1 'polypeptide(L)'
;MTLLREAIGESLRRARVAQSRTLREVSTSARVSLGYLSEVERGRKEASSELLAAICQALDVPLAQVLFDVSAAMADADKATALAAGKATAPAVTSAKTPAAAARPGLSKTTAKVAKRGGDGSGEAAFGPRIVIPAPKSDRLVLVAAK
;
A
#
# COMPACT_ATOMS: atom_id res chain seq x y z
N MET A 1 5.70 7.97 -8.31
CA MET A 1 5.06 7.76 -7.00
C MET A 1 3.59 7.52 -7.23
N THR A 2 3.09 6.37 -6.78
CA THR A 2 1.67 6.01 -6.81
C THR A 2 0.90 6.73 -5.73
N LEU A 3 -0.33 7.15 -6.03
CA LEU A 3 -1.18 7.84 -5.06
C LEU A 3 -1.97 6.83 -4.24
N LEU A 4 -2.24 7.16 -2.97
CA LEU A 4 -2.93 6.26 -2.04
C LEU A 4 -4.30 5.81 -2.58
N ARG A 5 -5.08 6.73 -3.16
CA ARG A 5 -6.38 6.41 -3.77
C ARG A 5 -6.31 5.40 -4.91
N GLU A 6 -5.22 5.38 -5.67
CA GLU A 6 -5.02 4.45 -6.78
C GLU A 6 -4.72 3.05 -6.24
N ALA A 7 -3.84 2.98 -5.23
CA ALA A 7 -3.51 1.71 -4.58
C ALA A 7 -4.72 1.10 -3.85
N ILE A 8 -5.51 1.93 -3.17
CA ILE A 8 -6.77 1.51 -2.54
C ILE A 8 -7.77 1.03 -3.60
N GLY A 9 -7.99 1.82 -4.64
CA GLY A 9 -8.94 1.48 -5.72
C GLY A 9 -8.60 0.15 -6.39
N GLU A 10 -7.32 -0.07 -6.70
CA GLU A 10 -6.85 -1.31 -7.29
C GLU A 10 -6.96 -2.49 -6.32
N SER A 11 -6.67 -2.30 -5.03
CA SER A 11 -6.85 -3.34 -4.00
C SER A 11 -8.32 -3.79 -3.91
N LEU A 12 -9.25 -2.83 -3.85
CA LEU A 12 -10.70 -3.12 -3.83
C LEU A 12 -11.16 -3.83 -5.10
N ARG A 13 -10.65 -3.40 -6.26
CA ARG A 13 -10.95 -4.03 -7.55
C ARG A 13 -10.47 -5.47 -7.58
N ARG A 14 -9.25 -5.75 -7.11
CA ARG A 14 -8.72 -7.12 -7.01
C ARG A 14 -9.58 -7.99 -6.10
N ALA A 15 -9.95 -7.49 -4.91
CA ALA A 15 -10.81 -8.21 -3.98
C ALA A 15 -12.17 -8.56 -4.63
N ARG A 16 -12.80 -7.59 -5.32
CA ARG A 16 -14.07 -7.81 -6.03
C ARG A 16 -13.94 -8.84 -7.16
N VAL A 17 -12.90 -8.74 -7.98
CA VAL A 17 -12.66 -9.66 -9.11
C VAL A 17 -12.32 -11.07 -8.62
N ALA A 18 -11.56 -11.19 -7.53
CA ALA A 18 -11.26 -12.48 -6.91
C ALA A 18 -12.53 -13.20 -6.43
N GLN A 19 -13.55 -12.44 -5.98
CA GLN A 19 -14.86 -12.98 -5.62
C GLN A 19 -15.81 -13.15 -6.82
N SER A 20 -15.38 -12.81 -8.04
CA SER A 20 -16.21 -12.82 -9.26
C SER A 20 -17.51 -12.01 -9.14
N ARG A 21 -17.50 -10.95 -8.31
CA ARG A 21 -18.68 -10.09 -8.07
C ARG A 21 -18.72 -8.92 -9.04
N THR A 22 -19.93 -8.56 -9.46
CA THR A 22 -20.13 -7.42 -10.34
C THR A 22 -20.06 -6.10 -9.57
N LEU A 23 -19.69 -5.01 -10.25
CA LEU A 23 -19.76 -3.65 -9.68
C LEU A 23 -21.17 -3.34 -9.14
N ARG A 24 -22.20 -3.86 -9.80
CA ARG A 24 -23.61 -3.65 -9.47
C ARG A 24 -23.94 -4.29 -8.11
N GLU A 25 -23.57 -5.55 -7.90
CA GLU A 25 -23.75 -6.27 -6.63
C GLU A 25 -23.07 -5.57 -5.45
N VAL A 26 -21.81 -5.17 -5.62
CA VAL A 26 -21.03 -4.50 -4.56
C VAL A 26 -21.63 -3.12 -4.28
N SER A 27 -21.99 -2.37 -5.32
CA SER A 27 -22.58 -1.04 -5.16
C SER A 27 -23.91 -1.07 -4.40
N THR A 28 -24.76 -2.06 -4.69
CA THR A 28 -26.03 -2.27 -3.97
C THR A 28 -25.79 -2.64 -2.50
N SER A 29 -24.82 -3.54 -2.25
CA SER A 29 -24.49 -3.99 -0.89
C SER A 29 -23.89 -2.87 -0.03
N ALA A 30 -23.00 -2.06 -0.62
CA ALA A 30 -22.35 -0.92 0.03
C ALA A 30 -23.19 0.37 0.03
N ARG A 31 -24.42 0.33 -0.52
CA ARG A 31 -25.33 1.48 -0.65
C ARG A 31 -24.70 2.71 -1.31
N VAL A 32 -23.86 2.49 -2.32
CA VAL A 32 -23.21 3.53 -3.13
C VAL A 32 -23.66 3.46 -4.57
N SER A 33 -23.55 4.56 -5.29
CA SER A 33 -23.81 4.54 -6.73
C SER A 33 -22.72 3.76 -7.46
N LEU A 34 -23.11 2.98 -8.48
CA LEU A 34 -22.19 2.23 -9.33
C LEU A 34 -21.13 3.13 -9.96
N GLY A 35 -21.53 4.33 -10.39
CA GLY A 35 -20.61 5.32 -10.95
C GLY A 35 -19.58 5.79 -9.93
N TYR A 36 -19.97 5.99 -8.66
CA TYR A 36 -19.05 6.35 -7.60
C TYR A 36 -18.04 5.24 -7.32
N LEU A 37 -18.49 3.99 -7.18
CA LEU A 37 -17.61 2.84 -6.97
C LEU A 37 -16.61 2.66 -8.13
N SER A 38 -17.05 2.87 -9.37
CA SER A 38 -16.17 2.79 -10.54
C SER A 38 -15.09 3.87 -10.56
N GLU A 39 -15.40 5.11 -10.14
CA GLU A 39 -14.39 6.17 -10.01
C GLU A 39 -13.40 5.87 -8.88
N VAL A 40 -13.87 5.29 -7.77
CA VAL A 40 -13.01 4.89 -6.64
C VAL A 40 -12.06 3.76 -7.04
N GLU A 41 -12.55 2.69 -7.69
CA GLU A 41 -11.71 1.59 -8.15
C GLU A 41 -10.63 2.04 -9.15
N ARG A 42 -10.90 3.11 -9.91
CA ARG A 42 -9.95 3.71 -10.86
C ARG A 42 -9.02 4.75 -10.22
N GLY A 43 -9.10 4.98 -8.90
CA GLY A 43 -8.29 5.98 -8.22
C GLY A 43 -8.57 7.42 -8.66
N ARG A 44 -9.79 7.71 -9.12
CA ARG A 44 -10.21 9.06 -9.54
C ARG A 44 -10.85 9.86 -8.41
N LYS A 45 -11.35 9.16 -7.38
CA LYS A 45 -11.98 9.74 -6.19
C LYS A 45 -11.31 9.22 -4.92
N GLU A 46 -11.19 10.13 -3.96
CA GLU A 46 -10.83 9.80 -2.57
C GLU A 46 -12.11 9.28 -1.89
N ALA A 47 -12.05 8.05 -1.37
CA ALA A 47 -13.17 7.47 -0.62
C ALA A 47 -13.11 7.95 0.84
N SER A 48 -14.25 8.39 1.36
CA SER A 48 -14.34 8.68 2.80
C SER A 48 -14.12 7.41 3.62
N SER A 49 -13.67 7.54 4.86
CA SER A 49 -13.43 6.39 5.75
C SER A 49 -14.69 5.55 5.96
N GLU A 50 -15.87 6.18 6.03
CA GLU A 50 -17.17 5.52 6.14
C GLU A 50 -17.51 4.71 4.88
N LEU A 51 -17.18 5.25 3.70
CA LEU A 51 -17.43 4.60 2.41
C LEU A 51 -16.51 3.41 2.21
N LEU A 52 -15.23 3.55 2.58
CA LEU A 52 -14.29 2.44 2.59
C LEU A 52 -14.77 1.31 3.50
N ALA A 53 -15.24 1.63 4.71
CA ALA A 53 -15.79 0.66 5.62
C ALA A 53 -17.02 -0.05 5.03
N ALA A 54 -17.94 0.67 4.41
CA ALA A 54 -19.13 0.10 3.77
C ALA A 54 -18.77 -0.85 2.60
N ILE A 55 -17.79 -0.49 1.77
CA ILE A 55 -17.32 -1.34 0.67
C ILE A 55 -16.61 -2.59 1.21
N CYS A 56 -15.77 -2.44 2.24
CA CYS A 56 -15.08 -3.57 2.87
C CYS A 56 -16.09 -4.54 3.50
N GLN A 57 -17.13 -4.03 4.17
CA GLN A 57 -18.23 -4.85 4.69
C GLN A 57 -19.01 -5.55 3.57
N ALA A 58 -19.30 -4.86 2.47
CA ALA A 58 -19.98 -5.45 1.32
C ALA A 58 -19.17 -6.58 0.67
N LEU A 59 -17.85 -6.47 0.67
CA LEU A 59 -16.92 -7.49 0.16
C LEU A 59 -16.56 -8.56 1.21
N ASP A 60 -17.03 -8.43 2.45
CA ASP A 60 -16.66 -9.31 3.58
C ASP A 60 -15.13 -9.43 3.77
N VAL A 61 -14.42 -8.31 3.59
CA VAL A 61 -12.96 -8.24 3.78
C VAL A 61 -12.61 -7.28 4.90
N PRO A 62 -11.75 -7.65 5.87
CA PRO A 62 -11.28 -6.73 6.89
C PRO A 62 -10.48 -5.56 6.30
N LEU A 63 -10.76 -4.33 6.73
CA LEU A 63 -10.03 -3.13 6.27
C LEU A 63 -8.51 -3.26 6.49
N ALA A 64 -8.08 -3.88 7.59
CA ALA A 64 -6.66 -4.11 7.87
C ALA A 64 -5.96 -4.94 6.78
N GLN A 65 -6.64 -5.95 6.23
CA GLN A 65 -6.10 -6.77 5.15
C GLN A 65 -5.97 -5.94 3.87
N VAL A 66 -6.98 -5.13 3.54
CA VAL A 66 -6.94 -4.23 2.38
C VAL A 66 -5.76 -3.25 2.49
N LEU A 67 -5.53 -2.68 3.67
CA LEU A 67 -4.43 -1.74 3.91
C LEU A 67 -3.06 -2.43 3.82
N PHE A 68 -2.95 -3.68 4.27
CA PHE A 68 -1.75 -4.48 4.08
C PHE A 68 -1.45 -4.68 2.59
N ASP A 69 -2.45 -5.07 1.80
CA ASP A 69 -2.31 -5.26 0.36
C ASP A 69 -1.97 -3.95 -0.38
N VAL A 70 -2.51 -2.83 0.09
CA VAL A 70 -2.16 -1.49 -0.40
C VAL A 70 -0.70 -1.18 -0.13
N SER A 71 -0.21 -1.45 1.09
CA SER A 71 1.19 -1.21 1.44
C SER A 71 2.16 -2.03 0.58
N ALA A 72 1.82 -3.30 0.32
CA ALA A 72 2.61 -4.17 -0.55
C ALA A 72 2.61 -3.66 -1.99
N ALA A 73 1.44 -3.29 -2.52
CA ALA A 73 1.32 -2.76 -3.88
C ALA A 73 2.09 -1.45 -4.08
N MET A 74 2.07 -0.55 -3.09
CA MET A 74 2.84 0.69 -3.14
C MET A 74 4.35 0.41 -3.09
N ALA A 75 4.80 -0.52 -2.23
CA ALA A 75 6.20 -0.90 -2.17
C ALA A 75 6.71 -1.47 -3.52
N ASP A 76 5.88 -2.26 -4.21
CA ASP A 76 6.23 -2.80 -5.52
C ASP A 76 6.21 -1.73 -6.63
N ALA A 77 5.26 -0.78 -6.57
CA ALA A 77 5.23 0.35 -7.48
C ALA A 77 6.43 1.29 -7.31
N ASP A 78 6.85 1.54 -6.07
CA ASP A 78 8.03 2.34 -5.74
C ASP A 78 9.32 1.67 -6.22
N LYS A 79 9.44 0.34 -6.04
CA LYS A 79 10.54 -0.44 -6.63
C LYS A 79 10.55 -0.33 -8.15
N ALA A 80 9.39 -0.47 -8.80
CA ALA A 80 9.29 -0.38 -10.26
C ALA A 80 9.71 1.02 -10.76
N THR A 81 9.32 2.09 -10.04
CA THR A 81 9.77 3.44 -10.36
C THR A 81 11.27 3.62 -10.14
N ALA A 82 11.85 3.03 -9.09
CA ALA A 82 13.29 3.05 -8.85
C ALA A 82 14.09 2.31 -9.95
N LEU A 83 13.63 1.14 -10.40
CA LEU A 83 14.26 0.42 -11.52
C LEU A 83 14.16 1.19 -12.84
N ALA A 84 13.03 1.86 -13.10
CA ALA A 84 12.88 2.71 -14.28
C ALA A 84 13.82 3.92 -14.25
N ALA A 85 14.01 4.54 -13.07
CA ALA A 85 14.97 5.64 -12.90
C ALA A 85 16.44 5.18 -13.08
N GLY A 86 16.78 3.97 -12.62
CA GLY A 86 18.09 3.36 -12.86
C GLY A 86 18.38 3.04 -14.33
N LYS A 87 17.33 2.84 -15.15
CA LYS A 87 17.47 2.61 -16.60
C LYS A 87 17.62 3.91 -17.40
N ALA A 88 17.22 5.05 -16.84
CA ALA A 88 17.29 6.37 -17.48
C ALA A 88 18.63 7.10 -17.24
N THR A 89 19.56 6.52 -16.49
CA THR A 89 20.89 7.07 -16.22
C THR A 89 22.00 6.24 -16.88
N ALA A 90 21.94 6.11 -18.20
CA ALA A 90 23.14 5.90 -19.00
C ALA A 90 23.54 7.25 -19.60
N PRO A 91 24.55 7.96 -19.06
CA PRO A 91 25.12 9.06 -19.81
C PRO A 91 25.84 8.45 -21.01
N ALA A 92 25.40 8.83 -22.21
CA ALA A 92 26.13 8.58 -23.43
C ALA A 92 27.44 9.39 -23.39
N VAL A 93 28.50 8.80 -22.82
CA VAL A 93 29.88 9.18 -23.11
C VAL A 93 30.32 8.37 -24.33
N THR A 94 30.16 8.94 -25.52
CA THR A 94 30.71 8.39 -26.75
C THR A 94 32.19 8.70 -26.83
N SER A 95 32.99 7.68 -26.53
CA SER A 95 34.18 7.22 -27.29
C SER A 95 35.18 8.26 -27.83
N ALA A 96 36.38 8.28 -27.23
CA ALA A 96 37.63 8.38 -27.97
C ALA A 96 38.57 7.24 -27.54
N LYS A 97 38.94 6.38 -28.49
CA LYS A 97 39.71 5.14 -28.39
C LYS A 97 41.22 5.45 -28.56
N THR A 98 42.09 5.30 -27.54
CA THR A 98 43.13 4.23 -27.33
C THR A 98 44.45 4.45 -28.12
N PRO A 99 45.66 3.89 -27.78
CA PRO A 99 46.13 3.04 -26.65
C PRO A 99 47.43 3.52 -25.93
N ALA A 100 47.84 2.84 -24.85
CA ALA A 100 49.09 2.04 -24.80
C ALA A 100 49.58 1.67 -23.37
N ALA A 101 49.48 0.37 -23.08
CA ALA A 101 50.33 -0.53 -22.27
C ALA A 101 51.29 0.01 -21.18
N ALA A 102 51.15 -0.53 -19.96
CA ALA A 102 52.28 -1.11 -19.20
C ALA A 102 51.76 -2.05 -18.08
N ALA A 103 52.40 -3.21 -17.98
CA ALA A 103 52.04 -4.35 -17.14
C ALA A 103 52.55 -4.26 -15.69
N ARG A 104 51.90 -5.00 -14.76
CA ARG A 104 52.55 -5.96 -13.82
C ARG A 104 51.50 -6.79 -13.04
N PRO A 105 51.79 -8.06 -12.69
CA PRO A 105 50.80 -9.01 -12.14
C PRO A 105 50.96 -9.24 -10.62
N GLY A 106 49.86 -9.64 -9.94
CA GLY A 106 49.89 -9.99 -8.51
C GLY A 106 48.65 -10.73 -8.01
N LEU A 107 48.75 -12.06 -8.01
CA LEU A 107 48.17 -13.07 -7.10
C LEU A 107 46.67 -13.10 -6.71
N SER A 108 46.05 -14.15 -7.25
CA SER A 108 44.94 -14.99 -6.76
C SER A 108 44.89 -15.29 -5.26
N LYS A 109 43.65 -15.50 -4.77
CA LYS A 109 43.11 -16.51 -3.80
C LYS A 109 41.94 -15.86 -3.01
N THR A 110 40.82 -16.47 -2.59
CA THR A 110 40.29 -17.84 -2.61
C THR A 110 38.88 -17.78 -1.96
N THR A 111 37.92 -18.51 -2.54
CA THR A 111 36.73 -19.18 -1.96
C THR A 111 35.71 -18.47 -1.06
N ALA A 112 34.44 -18.64 -1.48
CA ALA A 112 33.29 -19.21 -0.75
C ALA A 112 33.03 -18.81 0.72
N LYS A 113 31.76 -18.48 1.04
CA LYS A 113 30.82 -19.47 1.61
C LYS A 113 29.49 -18.84 2.05
N VAL A 114 28.42 -19.53 1.64
CA VAL A 114 27.03 -19.46 2.14
C VAL A 114 26.95 -19.56 3.66
N ALA A 115 26.11 -18.74 4.30
CA ALA A 115 25.57 -19.05 5.62
C ALA A 115 24.10 -18.62 5.75
N LYS A 116 23.26 -19.64 5.84
CA LYS A 116 21.84 -19.65 6.20
C LYS A 116 21.70 -19.63 7.73
N ARG A 117 20.70 -18.91 8.25
CA ARG A 117 19.98 -19.13 9.52
C ARG A 117 18.73 -18.22 9.44
N GLY A 118 17.48 -18.67 9.47
CA GLY A 118 16.89 -19.73 10.29
C GLY A 118 16.65 -19.17 11.68
N GLY A 119 15.39 -18.89 12.04
CA GLY A 119 15.03 -18.25 13.32
C GLY A 119 13.67 -17.56 13.36
N ASP A 120 12.63 -18.26 12.90
CA ASP A 120 11.35 -18.45 13.59
C ASP A 120 11.24 -17.86 15.02
N GLY A 121 10.30 -16.93 15.17
CA GLY A 121 9.90 -16.32 16.43
C GLY A 121 8.46 -15.82 16.35
N SER A 122 7.52 -16.74 16.54
CA SER A 122 6.12 -16.46 16.81
C SER A 122 5.96 -15.84 18.21
N GLY A 123 5.26 -14.70 18.29
CA GLY A 123 4.73 -14.15 19.52
C GLY A 123 5.42 -12.87 19.97
N GLU A 124 4.72 -11.74 19.92
CA GLU A 124 4.06 -11.19 21.11
C GLU A 124 3.37 -9.87 20.73
N ALA A 125 2.13 -9.72 21.17
CA ALA A 125 1.26 -8.60 20.85
C ALA A 125 1.78 -7.29 21.45
N ALA A 126 2.49 -6.49 20.66
CA ALA A 126 2.81 -5.10 21.00
C ALA A 126 1.59 -4.19 20.73
N PHE A 127 0.52 -4.37 21.50
CA PHE A 127 -0.56 -3.39 21.57
C PHE A 127 -0.04 -2.23 22.43
N GLY A 128 0.34 -1.14 21.76
CA GLY A 128 0.77 0.11 22.39
C GLY A 128 -0.27 0.65 23.40
N PRO A 129 0.08 1.68 24.19
CA PRO A 129 -0.69 2.10 25.35
C PRO A 129 -2.16 2.37 24.99
N ARG A 130 -3.07 1.56 25.54
CA ARG A 130 -4.52 1.77 25.47
C ARG A 130 -4.87 2.94 26.37
N ILE A 131 -4.97 4.14 25.81
CA ILE A 131 -5.58 5.28 26.49
C ILE A 131 -7.09 5.02 26.53
N VAL A 132 -7.58 4.61 27.69
CA VAL A 132 -9.01 4.52 27.98
C VAL A 132 -9.45 5.92 28.45
N ILE A 133 -10.14 6.66 27.58
CA ILE A 133 -10.81 7.92 27.97
C ILE A 133 -12.20 7.52 28.49
N PRO A 134 -12.50 7.73 29.79
CA PRO A 134 -13.86 7.53 30.29
C PRO A 134 -14.80 8.53 29.60
N ALA A 135 -15.91 8.06 29.04
CA ALA A 135 -16.94 8.94 28.48
C ALA A 135 -17.46 9.89 29.58
N PRO A 136 -17.63 11.20 29.30
CA PRO A 136 -18.25 12.11 30.23
C PRO A 136 -19.69 11.62 30.50
N LYS A 137 -20.01 11.35 31.77
CA LYS A 137 -21.39 11.08 32.19
C LYS A 137 -22.23 12.28 31.77
N SER A 138 -23.26 12.04 30.98
CA SER A 138 -24.12 13.05 30.41
C SER A 138 -24.85 13.84 31.50
N ASP A 139 -24.31 14.98 31.92
CA ASP A 139 -25.10 16.00 32.62
C ASP A 139 -25.75 16.89 31.56
N ARG A 140 -27.07 16.72 31.40
CA ARG A 140 -27.94 17.54 30.57
C ARG A 140 -27.68 19.02 30.85
N LEU A 141 -27.24 19.77 29.84
CA LEU A 141 -27.33 21.22 29.86
C LEU A 141 -28.66 21.64 29.21
N VAL A 142 -29.56 22.15 30.05
CA VAL A 142 -30.81 22.79 29.64
C VAL A 142 -30.46 24.20 29.17
N LEU A 143 -30.69 24.50 27.89
CA LEU A 143 -30.60 25.87 27.38
C LEU A 143 -31.80 26.67 27.86
N VAL A 144 -31.52 27.73 28.63
CA VAL A 144 -32.48 28.76 29.02
C VAL A 144 -32.60 29.74 27.85
N ALA A 145 -33.81 29.90 27.33
CA ALA A 145 -34.13 30.94 26.34
C ALA A 145 -34.05 32.32 27.00
N ALA A 146 -33.22 33.22 26.46
CA ALA A 146 -33.24 34.64 26.80
C ALA A 146 -34.32 35.34 25.96
N LYS A 147 -35.05 36.23 26.65
CA LYS A 147 -36.21 37.00 26.21
C LYS A 147 -35.88 38.05 25.16
#